data_AF-W0ADZ3-F1
#
_entry.id   AF-W0ADZ3-F1
#
_cell.length_a   1.000
_cell.length_b   1.000
_cell.length_c   1.000
_cell.angle_alpha   90.00
_cell.angle_beta   90.00
_cell.angle_gamma   90.00
#
_symmetry.space_group_name_H-M   'P 1'
#
loop_
_entity.id
_entity.type
_entity.pdbx_description
1 polymer ?
#
loop_
_entity_poly.entity_id
_entity_poly.type
_entity_poly.pdbx_seq_one_letter_code
_entity_poly.pdbx_strand_id
1 'polypeptide(L)'
;MINRLLSATAIILASAPVAPAAQAATACPAKDFSAFVTAFADDVAIQRAFTADPLFSESIDPAAEPEPAPVTERLAGAARAFPVMPSAAQQRRDGLQLTVSNGVDGDHVVTLRKPDTDAQVRYLFRKAGTCWQLYRRADDSL
;
A
#
# COMPACT_ATOMS: atom_id res chain seq x y z
N MET A 1 -28.78 -73.58 -11.45
CA MET A 1 -28.47 -72.77 -10.24
C MET A 1 -26.98 -72.43 -10.28
N ILE A 2 -26.61 -71.24 -10.75
CA ILE A 2 -25.22 -70.74 -10.70
C ILE A 2 -25.29 -69.28 -10.24
N ASN A 3 -24.83 -69.03 -9.02
CA ASN A 3 -24.78 -67.72 -8.39
C ASN A 3 -23.36 -67.15 -8.62
N ARG A 4 -23.24 -66.07 -9.40
CA ARG A 4 -21.97 -65.34 -9.57
C ARG A 4 -22.09 -64.01 -8.82
N LEU A 5 -21.41 -63.92 -7.68
CA LEU A 5 -21.22 -62.67 -6.94
C LEU A 5 -20.12 -61.86 -7.63
N LEU A 6 -20.44 -60.64 -8.08
CA LEU A 6 -19.45 -59.63 -8.48
C LEU A 6 -19.12 -58.77 -7.27
N SER A 7 -17.85 -58.77 -6.85
CA SER A 7 -17.32 -57.81 -5.89
C SER A 7 -16.87 -56.56 -6.63
N ALA A 8 -17.51 -55.42 -6.35
CA ALA A 8 -17.09 -54.11 -6.83
C ALA A 8 -16.02 -53.52 -5.91
N THR A 9 -14.86 -53.15 -6.45
CA THR A 9 -13.79 -52.46 -5.71
C THR A 9 -13.99 -50.96 -5.85
N ALA A 10 -14.23 -50.26 -4.73
CA ALA A 10 -14.31 -48.80 -4.72
C ALA A 10 -12.89 -48.20 -4.69
N ILE A 11 -12.59 -47.33 -5.67
CA ILE A 11 -11.35 -46.53 -5.68
C ILE A 11 -11.63 -45.25 -4.90
N ILE A 12 -10.96 -45.09 -3.76
CA ILE A 12 -11.02 -43.86 -2.96
C ILE A 12 -9.92 -42.92 -3.47
N LEU A 13 -10.31 -41.83 -4.12
CA LEU A 13 -9.41 -40.72 -4.46
C LEU A 13 -9.17 -39.88 -3.20
N ALA A 14 -7.98 -39.96 -2.64
CA ALA A 14 -7.57 -39.12 -1.52
C ALA A 14 -7.21 -37.72 -2.03
N SER A 15 -8.04 -36.73 -1.74
CA SER A 15 -7.76 -35.31 -1.97
C SER A 15 -6.83 -34.80 -0.87
N ALA A 16 -5.59 -34.45 -1.21
CA ALA A 16 -4.67 -33.81 -0.26
C ALA A 16 -5.11 -32.36 0.03
N PRO A 17 -5.07 -31.90 1.29
CA PRO A 17 -5.38 -30.51 1.61
C PRO A 17 -4.25 -29.61 1.09
N VAL A 18 -4.62 -28.66 0.22
CA VAL A 18 -3.70 -27.60 -0.23
C VAL A 18 -3.55 -26.61 0.92
N ALA A 19 -2.41 -26.64 1.60
CA ALA A 19 -2.11 -25.66 2.63
C ALA A 19 -2.01 -24.25 1.99
N PRO A 20 -2.54 -23.19 2.63
CA PRO A 20 -2.35 -21.83 2.15
C PRO A 20 -0.84 -21.54 2.08
N ALA A 21 -0.36 -21.04 0.94
CA ALA A 21 1.01 -20.59 0.83
C ALA A 21 1.23 -19.44 1.83
N ALA A 22 2.01 -19.68 2.88
CA ALA A 22 2.43 -18.64 3.78
C ALA A 22 3.27 -17.63 2.99
N GLN A 23 2.71 -16.46 2.72
CA GLN A 23 3.43 -15.38 2.07
C GLN A 23 4.62 -15.02 2.97
N ALA A 24 5.84 -15.26 2.50
CA ALA A 24 7.04 -14.88 3.24
C ALA A 24 6.96 -13.38 3.55
N ALA A 25 7.09 -13.00 4.82
CA ALA A 25 7.10 -11.61 5.22
C ALA A 25 8.28 -10.90 4.54
N THR A 26 8.01 -9.88 3.74
CA THR A 26 9.05 -9.07 3.09
C THR A 26 9.91 -8.43 4.17
N ALA A 27 11.23 -8.62 4.09
CA ALA A 27 12.17 -8.00 5.03
C ALA A 27 12.16 -6.47 4.88
N CYS A 28 12.45 -5.77 5.98
CA CYS A 28 12.53 -4.30 5.98
C CYS A 28 13.59 -3.82 4.97
N PRO A 29 13.25 -3.00 3.97
CA PRO A 29 14.19 -2.63 2.91
C PRO A 29 15.29 -1.70 3.41
N ALA A 30 15.01 -0.86 4.42
CA ALA A 30 16.02 -0.08 5.13
C ALA A 30 15.51 0.43 6.48
N LYS A 31 16.44 0.62 7.43
CA LYS A 31 16.15 1.24 8.74
C LYS A 31 16.17 2.76 8.68
N ASP A 32 17.11 3.32 7.92
CA ASP A 32 17.19 4.74 7.60
C ASP A 32 15.99 5.15 6.72
N PHE A 33 15.40 6.30 7.00
CA PHE A 33 14.18 6.72 6.31
C PHE A 33 14.43 7.09 4.84
N SER A 34 15.55 7.75 4.53
CA SER A 34 15.86 8.17 3.15
C SER A 34 16.10 6.95 2.24
N ALA A 35 16.86 5.97 2.74
CA ALA A 35 17.05 4.70 2.04
C ALA A 35 15.72 3.93 1.90
N PHE A 36 14.88 3.94 2.93
CA PHE A 36 13.58 3.28 2.90
C PHE A 36 12.64 3.89 1.85
N VAL A 37 12.46 5.22 1.85
CA VAL A 37 11.52 5.87 0.93
C VAL A 37 11.96 5.74 -0.53
N THR A 38 13.28 5.71 -0.79
CA THR A 38 13.82 5.45 -2.13
C THR A 38 13.41 4.06 -2.61
N ALA A 39 13.64 3.02 -1.80
CA ALA A 39 13.23 1.65 -2.13
C ALA A 39 11.70 1.52 -2.24
N PHE A 40 10.96 2.19 -1.34
CA PHE A 40 9.50 2.19 -1.35
C PHE A 40 8.93 2.81 -2.64
N ALA A 41 9.41 3.97 -3.06
CA ALA A 41 8.89 4.65 -4.25
C ALA A 41 9.10 3.82 -5.53
N ASP A 42 10.24 3.16 -5.66
CA ASP A 42 10.66 2.51 -6.90
C ASP A 42 10.24 1.04 -7.06
N ASP A 43 9.68 0.40 -6.02
CA ASP A 43 9.25 -1.00 -6.07
C ASP A 43 7.80 -1.19 -5.56
N VAL A 44 6.90 -1.59 -6.46
CA VAL A 44 5.49 -1.83 -6.15
C VAL A 44 5.28 -2.98 -5.14
N ALA A 45 6.13 -4.00 -5.13
CA ALA A 45 6.05 -5.07 -4.14
C ALA A 45 6.43 -4.56 -2.75
N ILE A 46 7.42 -3.67 -2.64
CA ILE A 46 7.74 -2.96 -1.40
C ILE A 46 6.57 -2.06 -1.00
N GLN A 47 5.96 -1.31 -1.91
CA GLN A 47 4.77 -0.52 -1.58
C GLN A 47 3.65 -1.38 -1.02
N ARG A 48 3.36 -2.54 -1.63
CA ARG A 48 2.34 -3.47 -1.15
C ARG A 48 2.64 -4.01 0.25
N ALA A 49 3.89 -4.37 0.52
CA ALA A 49 4.30 -4.94 1.80
C ALA A 49 4.37 -3.90 2.94
N PHE A 50 4.71 -2.65 2.62
CA PHE A 50 4.96 -1.59 3.61
C PHE A 50 3.94 -0.45 3.55
N THR A 51 2.76 -0.70 2.98
CA THR A 51 1.58 0.16 3.14
C THR A 51 0.63 -0.47 4.14
N ALA A 52 0.11 0.33 5.07
CA ALA A 52 -0.82 -0.14 6.09
C ALA A 52 -2.12 -0.68 5.47
N ASP A 53 -2.72 -1.66 6.14
CA ASP A 53 -4.08 -2.13 5.87
C ASP A 53 -4.93 -1.87 7.12
N PRO A 54 -5.81 -0.86 7.13
CA PRO A 54 -6.13 0.06 6.03
C PRO A 54 -5.10 1.18 5.81
N LEU A 55 -5.08 1.73 4.59
CA LEU A 55 -4.45 3.02 4.26
C LEU A 55 -5.51 4.11 4.40
N PHE A 56 -5.20 5.18 5.12
CA PHE A 56 -6.07 6.36 5.14
C PHE A 56 -5.73 7.27 3.97
N SER A 57 -6.72 7.60 3.13
CA SER A 57 -6.56 8.56 2.03
C SER A 57 -7.37 9.81 2.36
N GLU A 58 -6.72 10.97 2.37
CA GLU A 58 -7.36 12.27 2.54
C GLU A 58 -7.37 13.03 1.22
N SER A 59 -8.44 13.78 0.98
CA SER A 59 -8.56 14.71 -0.15
C SER A 59 -9.46 15.88 0.23
N ILE A 60 -9.42 16.97 -0.52
CA ILE A 60 -10.40 18.05 -0.41
C ILE A 60 -11.62 17.71 -1.26
N ASP A 61 -12.82 17.74 -0.67
CA ASP A 61 -14.08 17.74 -1.39
C ASP A 61 -14.43 19.19 -1.80
N PRO A 62 -14.32 19.55 -3.09
CA PRO A 62 -14.61 20.91 -3.55
C PRO A 62 -16.11 21.24 -3.56
N ALA A 63 -16.98 20.24 -3.44
CA ALA A 63 -18.43 20.41 -3.44
C ALA A 63 -19.03 20.49 -2.03
N ALA A 64 -18.21 20.36 -0.98
CA ALA A 64 -18.66 20.57 0.39
C ALA A 64 -19.13 22.03 0.59
N GLU A 65 -20.24 22.21 1.31
CA GLU A 65 -20.78 23.51 1.68
C GLU A 65 -20.60 23.75 3.20
N PRO A 66 -20.35 24.99 3.66
CA PRO A 66 -20.28 26.23 2.87
C PRO A 66 -18.95 26.45 2.12
N GLU A 67 -17.91 25.67 2.43
CA GLU A 67 -16.59 25.75 1.82
C GLU A 67 -16.03 24.32 1.60
N PRO A 68 -15.06 24.16 0.66
CA PRO A 68 -14.36 22.89 0.47
C PRO A 68 -13.80 22.32 1.78
N ALA A 69 -13.98 21.03 2.00
CA ALA A 69 -13.66 20.39 3.27
C ALA A 69 -12.82 19.11 3.07
N PRO A 70 -11.92 18.77 4.02
CA PRO A 70 -11.20 17.52 3.96
C PRO A 70 -12.14 16.34 4.17
N VAL A 71 -12.01 15.32 3.33
CA VAL A 71 -12.65 14.02 3.46
C VAL A 71 -11.60 12.95 3.69
N THR A 72 -11.95 11.91 4.45
CA THR A 72 -11.04 10.78 4.73
C THR A 72 -11.69 9.46 4.35
N GLU A 73 -11.01 8.71 3.51
CA GLU A 73 -11.37 7.35 3.12
C GLU A 73 -10.45 6.33 3.80
N ARG A 74 -11.02 5.17 4.15
CA ARG A 74 -10.31 4.04 4.75
C ARG A 74 -10.18 2.91 3.71
N LEU A 75 -9.04 2.83 3.05
CA LEU A 75 -8.78 1.90 1.95
C LEU A 75 -8.22 0.57 2.48
N ALA A 76 -9.06 -0.46 2.48
CA ALA A 76 -8.72 -1.83 2.91
C ALA A 76 -8.61 -2.80 1.72
N GLY A 77 -7.77 -3.84 1.84
CA GLY A 77 -7.61 -4.88 0.81
C GLY A 77 -7.45 -4.34 -0.62
N ALA A 78 -8.34 -4.76 -1.52
CA ALA A 78 -8.33 -4.39 -2.94
C ALA A 78 -8.64 -2.91 -3.22
N ALA A 79 -9.20 -2.16 -2.25
CA ALA A 79 -9.44 -0.72 -2.40
C ALA A 79 -8.14 0.10 -2.39
N ARG A 80 -7.02 -0.46 -1.89
CA ARG A 80 -5.69 0.15 -2.06
C ARG A 80 -5.17 -0.14 -3.46
N ALA A 81 -5.32 0.82 -4.36
CA ALA A 81 -4.65 0.80 -5.65
C ALA A 81 -3.13 1.01 -5.47
N PHE A 82 -2.34 0.31 -6.28
CA PHE A 82 -0.88 0.43 -6.30
C PHE A 82 -0.39 0.73 -7.72
N PRO A 83 0.70 1.51 -7.90
CA PRO A 83 1.49 2.16 -6.85
C PRO A 83 0.71 3.27 -6.13
N VAL A 84 0.95 3.42 -4.82
CA VAL A 84 0.38 4.51 -4.01
C VAL A 84 1.22 5.78 -4.20
N MET A 85 2.55 5.64 -4.26
CA MET A 85 3.50 6.73 -4.51
C MET A 85 4.13 6.54 -5.89
N PRO A 86 4.23 7.58 -6.73
CA PRO A 86 4.92 7.48 -8.03
C PRO A 86 6.40 7.19 -7.83
N SER A 87 7.01 6.43 -8.75
CA SER A 87 8.45 6.16 -8.72
C SER A 87 9.28 7.42 -8.93
N ALA A 88 10.54 7.41 -8.53
CA ALA A 88 11.43 8.56 -8.73
C ALA A 88 11.57 8.91 -10.22
N ALA A 89 11.47 7.93 -11.11
CA ALA A 89 11.43 8.16 -12.55
C ALA A 89 10.15 8.86 -13.01
N GLN A 90 8.98 8.50 -12.46
CA GLN A 90 7.71 9.19 -12.72
C GLN A 90 7.75 10.62 -12.17
N GLN A 91 8.17 10.79 -10.92
CA GLN A 91 8.31 12.10 -10.28
C GLN A 91 9.14 13.08 -11.12
N ARG A 92 10.31 12.64 -11.64
CA ARG A 92 11.15 13.47 -12.52
C ARG A 92 10.46 13.80 -13.85
N ARG A 93 9.79 12.83 -14.47
CA ARG A 93 9.06 13.07 -15.74
C ARG A 93 7.92 14.07 -15.56
N ASP A 94 7.26 14.01 -14.42
CA ASP A 94 6.08 14.84 -14.11
C ASP A 94 6.45 16.21 -13.52
N GLY A 95 7.76 16.47 -13.32
CA GLY A 95 8.27 17.71 -12.77
C GLY A 95 7.98 17.90 -11.27
N LEU A 96 7.79 16.80 -10.53
CA LEU A 96 7.50 16.85 -9.10
C LEU A 96 8.76 17.14 -8.27
N GLN A 97 8.62 18.03 -7.30
CA GLN A 97 9.62 18.30 -6.28
C GLN A 97 9.30 17.49 -5.02
N LEU A 98 10.26 16.67 -4.59
CA LEU A 98 10.17 15.87 -3.37
C LEU A 98 10.84 16.63 -2.21
N THR A 99 10.12 16.75 -1.10
CA THR A 99 10.69 17.17 0.19
C THR A 99 10.36 16.16 1.27
N VAL A 100 11.25 16.03 2.25
CA VAL A 100 11.07 15.18 3.43
C VAL A 100 11.14 16.05 4.66
N SER A 101 10.16 15.91 5.55
CA SER A 101 10.12 16.58 6.85
C SER A 101 9.77 15.60 7.96
N ASN A 102 9.97 16.04 9.20
CA ASN A 102 9.48 15.33 10.38
C ASN A 102 8.00 15.65 10.59
N GLY A 103 7.21 14.64 10.92
CA GLY A 103 5.83 14.76 11.35
C GLY A 103 5.68 14.74 12.87
N VAL A 104 4.47 14.45 13.33
CA VAL A 104 4.13 14.27 14.75
C VAL A 104 4.54 12.85 15.18
N ASP A 105 4.87 12.64 16.46
CA ASP A 105 5.15 11.31 17.05
C ASP A 105 6.28 10.51 16.38
N GLY A 106 7.24 11.20 15.76
CA GLY A 106 8.35 10.55 15.05
C GLY A 106 7.99 10.01 13.67
N ASP A 107 6.83 10.40 13.14
CA ASP A 107 6.48 10.18 11.74
C ASP A 107 7.43 10.95 10.81
N HIS A 108 7.57 10.47 9.59
CA HIS A 108 8.17 11.23 8.49
C HIS A 108 7.13 11.53 7.42
N VAL A 109 7.22 12.72 6.85
CA VAL A 109 6.31 13.17 5.80
C VAL A 109 7.10 13.40 4.53
N VAL A 110 6.69 12.72 3.46
CA VAL A 110 7.21 12.95 2.11
C VAL A 110 6.17 13.77 1.37
N THR A 111 6.56 14.95 0.88
CA THR A 111 5.68 15.82 0.09
C THR A 111 6.15 15.81 -1.34
N LEU A 112 5.26 15.51 -2.27
CA LEU A 112 5.46 15.69 -3.70
C LEU A 112 4.63 16.90 -4.14
N ARG A 113 5.29 17.95 -4.62
CA ARG A 113 4.65 19.17 -5.12
C ARG A 113 4.94 19.36 -6.59
N LYS A 114 3.96 19.80 -7.37
CA LYS A 114 4.20 20.31 -8.72
C LYS A 114 4.37 21.84 -8.68
N PRO A 115 5.53 22.38 -9.09
CA PRO A 115 5.77 23.82 -9.10
C PRO A 115 4.75 24.57 -9.96
N ASP A 116 4.53 25.84 -9.62
CA ASP A 116 3.64 26.76 -10.34
C ASP A 116 2.17 26.30 -10.39
N THR A 117 1.79 25.36 -9.52
CA THR A 117 0.43 24.86 -9.32
C THR A 117 0.18 24.65 -7.83
N ASP A 118 -1.08 24.47 -7.44
CA ASP A 118 -1.45 24.10 -6.07
C ASP A 118 -1.41 22.57 -5.84
N ALA A 119 -1.00 21.79 -6.85
CA ALA A 119 -0.98 20.34 -6.75
C ALA A 119 0.11 19.85 -5.77
N GLN A 120 -0.32 19.17 -4.71
CA GLN A 120 0.57 18.55 -3.74
C GLN A 120 -0.03 17.32 -3.09
N VAL A 121 0.81 16.30 -2.88
CA VAL A 121 0.44 15.08 -2.17
C VAL A 121 1.45 14.81 -1.07
N ARG A 122 0.96 14.56 0.15
CA ARG A 122 1.76 14.12 1.29
C ARG A 122 1.58 12.62 1.55
N TYR A 123 2.67 11.97 1.90
CA TYR A 123 2.74 10.57 2.29
C TYR A 123 3.35 10.49 3.69
N LEU A 124 2.57 10.02 4.65
CA LEU A 124 2.97 9.96 6.05
C LEU A 124 3.37 8.54 6.41
N PHE A 125 4.58 8.43 6.91
CA PHE A 125 5.20 7.18 7.30
C PHE A 125 5.43 7.15 8.80
N ARG A 126 5.22 5.99 9.40
CA ARG A 126 5.47 5.75 10.81
C ARG A 126 6.22 4.46 11.04
N LYS A 127 6.81 4.30 12.22
CA LYS A 127 7.40 3.02 12.60
C LYS A 127 6.31 1.98 12.88
N ALA A 128 6.41 0.84 12.21
CA ALA A 128 5.67 -0.38 12.50
C ALA A 128 6.68 -1.44 12.96
N GLY A 129 6.79 -1.63 14.28
CA GLY A 129 7.87 -2.40 14.87
C GLY A 129 9.23 -1.74 14.59
N THR A 130 10.11 -2.44 13.88
CA THR A 130 11.47 -1.95 13.56
C THR A 130 11.58 -1.30 12.18
N CYS A 131 10.51 -1.32 11.36
CA CYS A 131 10.49 -0.83 9.99
C CYS A 131 9.58 0.39 9.82
N TRP A 132 9.65 1.04 8.66
CA TRP A 132 8.74 2.12 8.28
C TRP A 132 7.54 1.57 7.52
N GLN A 133 6.39 2.24 7.64
CA GLN A 133 5.16 1.88 6.95
C GLN A 133 4.39 3.15 6.54
N LEU A 134 3.93 3.21 5.30
CA LEU A 134 3.00 4.24 4.82
C LEU A 134 1.63 3.98 5.43
N TYR A 135 1.10 4.92 6.22
CA TYR A 135 -0.23 4.75 6.84
C TYR A 135 -1.25 5.78 6.37
N ARG A 136 -0.81 6.87 5.75
CA ARG A 136 -1.69 7.92 5.22
C ARG A 136 -1.12 8.53 3.94
N ARG A 137 -2.00 8.76 2.96
CA ARG A 137 -1.80 9.65 1.80
C ARG A 137 -2.77 10.82 1.95
N ALA A 138 -2.33 12.04 1.73
CA ALA A 138 -3.18 13.22 1.72
C ALA A 138 -2.95 14.02 0.43
N ASP A 139 -4.02 14.23 -0.32
CA ASP A 139 -4.04 15.07 -1.51
C ASP A 139 -4.61 16.44 -1.11
N ASP A 140 -3.73 17.40 -0.88
CA ASP A 140 -4.13 18.75 -0.45
C ASP A 140 -4.17 19.73 -1.63
N SER A 141 -4.32 19.20 -2.85
CA SER A 141 -4.44 20.00 -4.06
C SER A 141 -5.76 20.79 -4.04
N LEU A 142 -5.74 22.01 -4.58
CA LEU A 142 -6.91 22.89 -4.75
C LEU A 142 -7.12 23.25 -6.22
#